data_AF-A0A535QK05-F1
#
_entry.id   AF-A0A535QK05-F1
#
_cell.length_a   1.000
_cell.length_b   1.000
_cell.length_c   1.000
_cell.angle_alpha   90.00
_cell.angle_beta   90.00
_cell.angle_gamma   90.00
#
_symmetry.space_group_name_H-M   'P 1'
#
loop_
_entity.id
_entity.type
_entity.pdbx_description
1 polymer ?
#
loop_
_entity_poly.entity_id
_entity_poly.type
_entity_poly.pdbx_seq_one_letter_code
_entity_poly.pdbx_strand_id
1 'polypeptide(L)'
;MIVDNQGIFLADLFGLILSLPIALFLAFWMSAVKRRRVVVFGAFVGSFIGFLVILGWVGTLIYDTVLPGANPGSTFFGSLLINSALGLVFAILSDLVVARLTAPDYRRPAPIHE
;
A
#
# COMPACT_ATOMS: atom_id res chain seq x y z
N MET A 1 -0.17 -22.27 10.84
CA MET A 1 -1.64 -22.17 10.70
C MET A 1 -1.93 -20.71 10.41
N ILE A 2 -2.27 -20.35 9.16
CA ILE A 2 -2.40 -18.92 8.73
C ILE A 2 -3.63 -18.24 9.38
N VAL A 3 -4.59 -19.04 9.84
CA VAL A 3 -5.74 -18.56 10.61
C VAL A 3 -5.41 -18.72 12.09
N ASP A 4 -4.92 -17.65 12.70
CA ASP A 4 -4.75 -17.55 14.14
C ASP A 4 -6.12 -17.44 14.83
N ASN A 5 -6.34 -18.27 15.85
CA ASN A 5 -7.58 -18.32 16.63
C ASN A 5 -7.83 -17.01 17.41
N GLN A 6 -6.79 -16.17 17.58
CA GLN A 6 -6.92 -14.85 18.23
C GLN A 6 -7.41 -13.73 17.29
N GLY A 7 -7.56 -13.98 15.98
CA GLY A 7 -8.15 -13.01 15.06
C GLY A 7 -7.24 -11.88 14.61
N ILE A 8 -5.94 -11.94 14.91
CA ILE A 8 -4.91 -10.97 14.50
C ILE A 8 -4.82 -10.87 12.96
N PHE A 9 -4.86 -12.02 12.28
CA PHE A 9 -4.89 -12.07 10.81
C PHE A 9 -6.10 -11.34 10.23
N LEU A 10 -7.29 -11.56 10.82
CA LEU A 10 -8.52 -10.89 10.36
C LEU A 10 -8.44 -9.38 10.59
N ALA A 11 -7.97 -8.96 11.77
CA ALA A 11 -7.78 -7.55 12.09
C ALA A 11 -6.84 -6.85 11.10
N ASP A 12 -5.72 -7.48 10.76
CA ASP A 12 -4.78 -6.95 9.77
C ASP A 12 -5.39 -6.90 8.36
N LEU A 13 -6.10 -7.96 7.95
CA LEU A 13 -6.78 -8.03 6.65
C LEU A 13 -7.84 -6.93 6.50
N PHE A 14 -8.65 -6.68 7.52
CA PHE A 14 -9.63 -5.59 7.49
C PHE A 14 -8.95 -4.22 7.49
N GLY A 15 -7.83 -4.06 8.20
CA GLY A 15 -7.02 -2.85 8.12
C GLY A 15 -6.47 -2.61 6.72
N LEU A 16 -5.98 -3.64 6.02
CA LEU A 16 -5.57 -3.56 4.62
C LEU A 16 -6.71 -3.13 3.70
N ILE A 17 -7.86 -3.82 3.78
CA ILE A 17 -9.02 -3.54 2.93
C ILE A 17 -9.49 -2.10 3.09
N LEU A 18 -9.52 -1.59 4.33
CA LEU A 18 -10.01 -0.26 4.64
C LEU A 18 -8.94 0.82 4.38
N SER A 19 -7.65 0.47 4.42
CA SER A 19 -6.55 1.36 4.08
C SER A 19 -6.49 1.70 2.59
N LEU A 20 -6.85 0.76 1.70
CA LEU A 20 -6.82 0.96 0.25
C LEU A 20 -7.67 2.15 -0.23
N PRO A 21 -8.97 2.25 0.10
CA PRO A 21 -9.78 3.40 -0.29
C PRO A 21 -9.28 4.71 0.34
N ILE A 22 -8.75 4.67 1.58
CA ILE A 22 -8.20 5.85 2.25
C ILE A 22 -6.93 6.35 1.53
N ALA A 23 -5.99 5.44 1.25
CA ALA A 23 -4.74 5.75 0.56
C ALA A 23 -5.00 6.28 -0.85
N LEU A 24 -5.93 5.67 -1.58
CA LEU A 24 -6.32 6.12 -2.92
C LEU A 24 -7.00 7.47 -2.88
N PHE A 25 -7.93 7.68 -1.94
CA PHE A 25 -8.60 8.97 -1.76
C PHE A 25 -7.57 10.09 -1.49
N LEU A 26 -6.63 9.87 -0.57
CA LEU A 26 -5.55 10.81 -0.29
C LEU A 26 -4.62 11.02 -1.49
N ALA A 27 -4.24 9.96 -2.19
CA ALA A 27 -3.36 10.05 -3.36
C ALA A 27 -3.99 10.85 -4.51
N PHE A 28 -5.28 10.63 -4.79
CA PHE A 28 -6.02 11.40 -5.82
C PHE A 28 -6.30 12.84 -5.39
N TRP A 29 -6.42 13.09 -4.09
CA TRP A 29 -6.62 14.43 -3.57
C TRP A 29 -5.33 15.26 -3.60
N MET A 30 -4.18 14.63 -3.30
CA MET A 30 -2.88 15.31 -3.24
C MET A 30 -2.15 15.40 -4.58
N SER A 31 -2.34 14.45 -5.51
CA SER A 31 -1.64 14.45 -6.80
C SER A 31 -2.57 14.72 -7.99
N ALA A 32 -2.12 15.56 -8.92
CA ALA A 32 -2.72 15.72 -10.24
C ALA A 32 -2.38 14.50 -11.13
N VAL A 33 -2.97 13.34 -10.81
CA VAL A 33 -2.60 12.04 -11.36
C VAL A 33 -2.93 11.95 -12.86
N LYS A 34 -1.90 12.02 -13.72
CA LYS A 34 -2.05 11.81 -15.18
C LYS A 34 -2.27 10.34 -15.53
N ARG A 35 -1.63 9.40 -14.82
CA ARG A 35 -1.74 7.95 -15.06
C ARG A 35 -2.31 7.21 -13.86
N ARG A 36 -3.64 7.27 -13.73
CA ARG A 36 -4.41 6.72 -12.59
C ARG A 36 -4.07 5.26 -12.26
N ARG A 37 -3.84 4.43 -13.27
CA ARG A 37 -3.52 2.99 -13.09
C ARG A 37 -2.22 2.76 -12.33
N VAL A 38 -1.20 3.60 -12.53
CA VAL A 38 0.10 3.43 -11.88
C VAL A 38 0.05 3.82 -10.40
N VAL A 39 -0.71 4.86 -10.09
CA VAL A 39 -0.95 5.28 -8.70
C VAL A 39 -1.75 4.23 -7.94
N VAL A 40 -2.77 3.64 -8.58
CA VAL A 40 -3.53 2.54 -7.99
C VAL A 40 -2.64 1.32 -7.71
N PHE A 41 -1.79 0.96 -8.68
CA PHE A 41 -0.85 -0.15 -8.51
C PHE A 41 0.18 0.14 -7.40
N GLY A 42 0.72 1.36 -7.36
CA GLY A 42 1.64 1.80 -6.30
C GLY A 42 0.98 1.73 -4.92
N ALA A 43 -0.24 2.25 -4.79
CA ALA A 43 -1.01 2.18 -3.55
C ALA A 43 -1.22 0.73 -3.09
N PHE A 44 -1.63 -0.14 -4.01
CA PHE A 44 -1.85 -1.55 -3.72
C PHE A 44 -0.57 -2.25 -3.25
N VAL A 45 0.55 -2.05 -3.95
CA VAL A 45 1.84 -2.65 -3.58
C VAL A 45 2.31 -2.14 -2.22
N GLY A 46 2.22 -0.83 -1.97
CA GLY A 46 2.60 -0.24 -0.68
C GLY A 46 1.76 -0.76 0.49
N SER A 47 0.44 -0.80 0.32
CA SER A 47 -0.45 -1.33 1.35
C SER A 47 -0.24 -2.83 1.57
N PHE A 48 0.03 -3.61 0.51
CA PHE A 48 0.32 -5.04 0.63
C PHE A 48 1.65 -5.30 1.37
N ILE A 49 2.67 -4.48 1.14
CA ILE A 49 3.93 -4.56 1.90
C ILE A 49 3.67 -4.26 3.39
N GLY A 50 2.87 -3.24 3.70
CA GLY A 50 2.50 -2.92 5.08
C GLY A 50 1.81 -4.09 5.78
N PHE A 51 0.88 -4.76 5.09
CA PHE A 51 0.21 -5.96 5.59
C PHE A 51 1.20 -7.08 5.90
N LEU A 52 2.16 -7.35 5.02
CA LEU A 52 3.20 -8.35 5.28
C LEU A 52 4.10 -7.98 6.47
N VAL A 53 4.37 -6.69 6.67
CA VAL A 53 5.15 -6.21 7.81
C VAL A 53 4.40 -6.44 9.13
N ILE A 54 3.10 -6.14 9.19
CA ILE A 54 2.29 -6.39 10.39
C ILE A 54 2.16 -7.90 10.67
N LEU A 55 1.89 -8.71 9.63
CA LEU A 55 1.87 -10.15 9.77
C LEU A 55 3.20 -10.74 10.24
N GLY A 56 4.32 -10.21 9.74
CA GLY A 56 5.68 -10.61 10.13
C GLY A 56 6.05 -10.21 11.55
N TRP A 57 5.57 -9.07 12.01
CA TRP A 57 5.90 -8.52 13.32
C TRP A 57 4.97 -9.04 14.42
N VAL A 58 3.67 -8.85 14.24
CA VAL A 58 2.65 -9.08 15.28
C VAL A 58 1.99 -10.44 15.09
N GLY A 59 1.77 -10.82 13.83
CA GLY A 59 1.15 -12.07 13.45
C GLY A 59 2.10 -13.27 13.50
N THR A 60 1.58 -14.40 13.05
CA THR A 60 2.28 -15.69 13.05
C THR A 60 2.99 -15.98 11.73
N LEU A 61 3.35 -14.95 10.94
CA LEU A 61 3.99 -15.17 9.64
C LEU A 61 5.44 -15.66 9.78
N ILE A 62 6.15 -15.17 10.80
CA ILE A 62 7.55 -15.54 11.08
C ILE A 62 7.66 -16.38 12.35
N TYR A 63 6.82 -16.15 13.35
CA TYR A 63 6.83 -16.84 14.63
C TYR A 63 5.60 -17.72 14.83
N ASP A 64 5.75 -18.85 15.53
CA ASP A 64 4.63 -19.76 15.83
C ASP A 64 3.64 -19.19 16.87
N THR A 65 4.06 -18.14 17.60
CA THR A 65 3.25 -17.46 18.59
C THR A 65 3.07 -16.00 18.22
N VAL A 66 1.85 -15.49 18.37
CA VAL A 66 1.59 -14.05 18.32
C VAL A 66 2.38 -13.30 19.39
N LEU A 67 2.62 -12.03 19.15
CA LEU A 67 3.30 -11.18 20.12
C LEU A 67 2.52 -11.16 21.46
N PRO A 68 3.17 -11.43 22.61
CA PRO A 68 2.49 -11.45 23.90
C PRO A 68 1.80 -10.12 24.19
N GLY A 69 0.49 -10.14 24.46
CA GLY A 69 -0.31 -8.94 24.69
C GLY A 69 -0.84 -8.26 23.42
N ALA A 70 -0.63 -8.85 22.23
CA ALA A 70 -1.27 -8.38 21.01
C ALA A 70 -2.80 -8.51 21.12
N ASN A 71 -3.49 -7.40 20.84
CA ASN A 71 -4.94 -7.34 20.79
C ASN A 71 -5.37 -7.15 19.32
N PRO A 72 -6.44 -7.82 18.85
CA PRO A 72 -7.03 -7.57 17.53
C PRO A 72 -7.32 -6.10 17.26
N GLY A 73 -7.80 -5.34 18.26
CA GLY A 73 -8.11 -3.92 18.11
C GLY A 73 -6.88 -3.07 17.79
N SER A 74 -5.78 -3.24 18.54
CA SER A 74 -4.54 -2.49 18.29
C SER A 74 -3.91 -2.88 16.96
N THR A 75 -4.01 -4.15 16.59
CA THR A 75 -3.51 -4.66 15.30
C THR A 75 -4.29 -4.03 14.15
N PHE A 76 -5.62 -3.96 14.24
CA PHE A 76 -6.47 -3.33 13.21
C PHE A 76 -6.13 -1.85 13.00
N PHE A 77 -6.03 -1.06 14.07
CA PHE A 77 -5.71 0.37 13.92
C PHE A 77 -4.26 0.60 13.48
N GLY A 78 -3.33 -0.23 13.96
CA GLY A 78 -1.93 -0.20 13.54
C GLY A 78 -1.76 -0.54 12.07
N SER A 79 -2.41 -1.61 11.60
CA SER A 79 -2.39 -2.00 10.18
C SER A 79 -3.08 -0.98 9.30
N LEU A 80 -4.22 -0.44 9.71
CA LEU A 80 -4.89 0.63 8.98
C LEU A 80 -3.95 1.81 8.73
N LEU A 81 -3.25 2.27 9.77
CA LEU A 81 -2.34 3.42 9.71
C LEU A 81 -1.10 3.11 8.88
N ILE A 82 -0.44 1.97 9.10
CA ILE A 82 0.78 1.60 8.37
C ILE A 82 0.47 1.31 6.89
N ASN A 83 -0.61 0.59 6.60
CA ASN A 83 -0.99 0.22 5.23
C ASN A 83 -1.43 1.44 4.43
N SER A 84 -2.07 2.43 5.08
CA SER A 84 -2.45 3.68 4.41
C SER A 84 -1.25 4.62 4.21
N ALA A 85 -0.33 4.71 5.18
CA ALA A 85 0.90 5.48 5.03
C ALA A 85 1.81 4.91 3.92
N LEU A 86 2.09 3.61 3.96
CA LEU A 86 2.90 2.95 2.92
C LEU A 86 2.20 2.96 1.56
N GLY A 87 0.89 2.73 1.52
CA GLY A 87 0.08 2.86 0.30
C GLY A 87 0.21 4.25 -0.32
N LEU A 88 0.05 5.31 0.48
CA LEU A 88 0.18 6.70 0.02
C LEU A 88 1.61 7.00 -0.48
N VAL A 89 2.63 6.58 0.26
CA VAL A 89 4.04 6.79 -0.11
C VAL A 89 4.35 6.12 -1.45
N PHE A 90 3.99 4.85 -1.62
CA PHE A 90 4.22 4.16 -2.89
C PHE A 90 3.39 4.71 -4.04
N ALA A 91 2.16 5.17 -3.77
CA ALA A 91 1.32 5.83 -4.77
C ALA A 91 1.96 7.12 -5.30
N ILE A 92 2.52 7.95 -4.42
CA ILE A 92 3.21 9.20 -4.79
C ILE A 92 4.54 8.89 -5.49
N LEU A 93 5.31 7.92 -4.98
CA LEU A 93 6.58 7.52 -5.60
C LEU A 93 6.36 6.95 -7.00
N SER A 94 5.36 6.10 -7.20
CA SER A 94 5.07 5.53 -8.52
C SER A 94 4.64 6.62 -9.51
N ASP A 95 3.88 7.62 -9.07
CA ASP A 95 3.51 8.79 -9.87
C ASP A 95 4.76 9.60 -10.28
N LEU A 96 5.64 9.91 -9.31
CA LEU A 96 6.87 10.66 -9.56
C LEU A 96 7.83 9.91 -10.50
N VAL A 97 7.99 8.60 -10.31
CA VAL A 97 8.84 7.75 -11.15
C VAL A 97 8.34 7.78 -12.59
N VAL A 98 7.04 7.62 -12.81
CA VAL A 98 6.48 7.65 -14.17
C VAL A 98 6.52 9.03 -14.80
N ALA A 99 6.29 10.09 -14.01
CA ALA A 99 6.48 11.47 -14.49
C ALA A 99 7.93 11.70 -14.97
N ARG A 100 8.91 11.20 -14.21
CA ARG A 100 10.34 11.25 -14.59
C ARG A 100 10.66 10.41 -15.82
N LEU A 101 10.11 9.20 -15.92
CA LEU A 101 10.37 8.31 -17.06
C LEU A 101 9.72 8.78 -18.37
N THR A 102 8.62 9.54 -18.29
CA THR A 102 7.91 10.05 -19.47
C THR A 102 8.40 11.45 -19.90
N ALA A 103 9.19 12.14 -19.08
CA ALA A 103 9.76 13.46 -19.42
C ALA A 103 10.75 13.45 -20.62
N PRO A 104 11.58 12.41 -20.83
CA PRO A 104 12.45 12.30 -22.00
C PRO A 104 11.68 12.11 -23.31
N ASP A 105 10.57 11.37 -23.29
CA ASP A 105 9.77 11.08 -24.49
C ASP A 105 9.11 12.35 -25.08
N TYR A 106 8.81 13.34 -24.25
CA TYR A 106 8.29 14.63 -24.73
C TYR A 106 9.34 15.45 -25.51
N ARG A 107 10.64 15.19 -25.31
CA ARG A 107 11.72 15.89 -26.03
C ARG A 107 12.04 15.29 -27.40
N ARG A 108 11.51 14.12 -27.72
CA ARG A 108 11.67 13.48 -29.03
C ARG A 108 10.29 13.32 -29.66
N PRO A 109 9.76 14.36 -30.33
CA PRO A 109 8.64 14.17 -31.24
C PRO A 109 9.07 13.07 -32.22
N ALA A 110 8.28 12.00 -32.31
CA ALA A 110 8.49 11.00 -33.34
C ALA A 110 8.57 11.71 -34.70
N PRO A 111 9.54 11.37 -35.58
CA PRO A 111 9.63 11.99 -36.88
C PRO A 111 8.30 11.79 -37.61
N ILE A 112 7.73 12.90 -38.05
CA ILE A 112 6.53 12.93 -38.88
C ILE A 112 6.93 12.20 -40.17
N HIS A 113 6.47 10.96 -40.36
CA HIS A 113 6.60 10.29 -41.64
C HIS A 113 5.51 10.83 -42.56
N GLU A 114 5.94 11.60 -43.57
CA GLU A 114 5.17 11.99 -44.77
C GLU A 114 4.91 10.79 -45.69
#